data_AF-A0A412KE58-F1
#
_entry.id   AF-A0A412KE58-F1
#
_cell.length_a   1.000
_cell.length_b   1.000
_cell.length_c   1.000
_cell.angle_alpha   90.00
_cell.angle_beta   90.00
_cell.angle_gamma   90.00
#
_symmetry.space_group_name_H-M   'P 1'
#
loop_
_entity.id
_entity.type
_entity.pdbx_description
1 polymer ?
#
loop_
_entity_poly.entity_id
_entity_poly.type
_entity_poly.pdbx_seq_one_letter_code
_entity_poly.pdbx_strand_id
1 'polypeptide(L)' 'MYCHKFYIADIKKFPDKIKQDSFEIDGKEYQWLSMTELETDKDVQKKNYDIVRFVKELV' A
#
# COMPACT_ATOMS: atom_id res chain seq x y z
N MET A 1 -2.37 19.17 -11.78
CA MET A 1 -0.98 18.70 -11.60
C MET A 1 -0.96 17.84 -10.35
N TYR A 2 -0.82 16.52 -10.53
CA TYR A 2 -0.85 15.56 -9.42
C TYR A 2 0.57 15.44 -8.87
N CYS A 3 0.84 16.01 -7.69
CA CYS A 3 2.16 15.94 -7.07
C CYS A 3 2.27 14.65 -6.24
N HIS A 4 2.80 13.60 -6.85
CA HIS A 4 3.16 12.38 -6.12
C HIS A 4 4.34 12.68 -5.20
N LYS A 5 4.12 12.63 -3.88
CA LYS A 5 5.19 12.61 -2.88
C LYS A 5 5.29 11.20 -2.34
N PHE A 6 6.38 10.52 -2.70
CA PHE A 6 6.71 9.22 -2.13
C PHE A 6 7.52 9.42 -0.85
N TYR A 7 7.21 8.64 0.17
CA TYR A 7 7.97 8.61 1.42
C TYR A 7 8.48 7.19 1.62
N ILE A 8 9.79 7.08 1.88
CA ILE A 8 10.40 5.84 2.34
C ILE A 8 10.49 5.96 3.86
N ALA A 9 9.87 5.02 4.57
CA ALA A 9 9.90 4.95 6.02
C ALA A 9 10.61 3.67 6.46
N ASP A 10 11.67 3.82 7.28
CA ASP A 10 12.29 2.71 7.99
C ASP A 10 11.55 2.47 9.30
N ILE A 11 10.78 1.39 9.35
CA ILE A 11 9.99 1.02 10.53
C ILE A 11 10.74 -0.09 11.28
N LYS A 12 11.53 0.30 12.29
CA LYS A 12 12.35 -0.63 13.09
C LYS A 12 11.54 -1.61 13.93
N LYS A 13 10.33 -1.22 14.35
CA LYS A 13 9.42 -2.05 15.14
C LYS A 13 8.01 -1.92 14.59
N PHE A 14 7.56 -2.95 13.88
CA PHE A 14 6.17 -3.09 13.50
C PHE A 14 5.35 -3.57 14.70
N PRO A 15 4.30 -2.82 15.13
CA PRO A 15 3.32 -3.31 16.09
C PRO A 15 2.74 -4.66 15.65
N ASP A 16 2.49 -5.58 16.59
CA ASP A 16 1.96 -6.90 16.24
C ASP A 16 0.59 -6.85 15.55
N LYS A 17 -0.21 -5.82 15.85
CA LYS A 17 -1.51 -5.59 15.20
C LYS A 17 -1.39 -5.41 13.69
N ILE A 18 -0.34 -4.75 13.21
CA ILE A 18 -0.17 -4.45 11.78
C ILE A 18 0.57 -5.55 11.02
N LYS A 19 0.98 -6.62 11.71
CA LYS A 19 1.55 -7.83 11.06
C LYS A 19 0.45 -8.76 10.54
N GLN A 20 -0.80 -8.53 10.92
CA GLN A 20 -1.95 -9.26 10.41
C GLN A 20 -2.29 -8.77 9.00
N ASP A 21 -2.84 -9.65 8.16
CA ASP A 21 -3.22 -9.31 6.78
C ASP A 21 -4.25 -8.17 6.74
N SER A 22 -5.15 -8.09 7.72
CA SER A 22 -6.10 -7.00 7.88
C SER A 22 -6.04 -6.45 9.30
N PHE A 23 -6.05 -5.13 9.45
CA PHE A 23 -5.93 -4.46 10.74
C PHE A 23 -6.62 -3.10 10.74
N GLU A 24 -6.94 -2.61 11.94
CA GLU A 24 -7.54 -1.30 12.13
C GLU A 24 -6.55 -0.37 12.85
N ILE A 25 -6.43 0.86 12.35
CA ILE A 25 -5.73 1.96 13.03
C ILE A 25 -6.68 3.14 13.09
N ASP A 26 -6.95 3.65 14.31
CA ASP A 26 -7.78 4.83 14.55
C ASP A 26 -9.16 4.77 13.86
N GLY A 27 -9.84 3.61 13.90
CA GLY A 27 -11.17 3.41 13.32
C GLY A 27 -11.17 3.28 11.78
N LYS A 28 -10.00 3.18 11.16
CA LYS A 28 -9.86 2.94 9.72
C LYS A 28 -9.28 1.55 9.46
N GLU A 29 -9.94 0.80 8.59
CA GLU A 29 -9.51 -0.52 8.17
C GLU A 29 -8.45 -0.45 7.08
N TYR A 30 -7.42 -1.27 7.25
CA TYR A 30 -6.30 -1.44 6.35
C TYR A 30 -6.07 -2.93 6.09
N GLN A 31 -5.52 -3.24 4.92
CA GLN A 31 -5.18 -4.59 4.54
C GLN A 31 -3.88 -4.59 3.73
N TRP A 32 -3.05 -5.60 3.96
CA TRP A 32 -1.91 -5.91 3.11
C TRP A 32 -2.40 -6.73 1.93
N LEU A 33 -2.00 -6.33 0.74
CA LEU A 33 -2.27 -7.06 -0.49
C LEU A 33 -0.95 -7.35 -1.17
N SER A 34 -0.86 -8.53 -1.79
CA SER A 34 0.25 -8.84 -2.67
C SER A 34 0.25 -7.95 -3.90
N MET A 35 1.40 -7.88 -4.58
CA MET A 35 1.53 -7.07 -5.78
C MET A 35 0.53 -7.48 -6.88
N THR A 36 0.32 -8.79 -7.04
CA THR A 36 -0.62 -9.34 -8.03
C THR A 36 -2.07 -8.96 -7.71
N GLU A 37 -2.44 -8.91 -6.43
CA GLU A 37 -3.77 -8.48 -6.00
C GLU A 37 -3.99 -6.99 -6.29
N LEU A 38 -2.99 -6.15 -6.02
CA LEU A 38 -3.04 -4.71 -6.36
C LEU A 38 -3.11 -4.45 -7.87
N GLU A 39 -2.52 -5.33 -8.69
CA GLU A 39 -2.62 -5.27 -10.16
C GLU A 39 -4.01 -5.66 -10.67
N THR A 40 -4.70 -6.54 -9.95
CA THR A 40 -6.01 -7.08 -10.37
C THR A 40 -7.18 -6.30 -9.77
N ASP A 41 -6.96 -5.55 -8.68
CA ASP A 41 -7.97 -4.74 -8.02
C ASP A 41 -8.36 -3.51 -8.86
N LYS A 42 -9.62 -3.48 -9.31
CA LYS A 42 -10.12 -2.43 -10.22
C LYS A 42 -10.15 -1.04 -9.59
N ASP A 43 -10.34 -0.92 -8.27
CA ASP A 43 -10.37 0.37 -7.59
C ASP A 43 -8.94 0.91 -7.40
N VAL A 44 -7.99 0.04 -7.04
CA VAL A 44 -6.56 0.36 -6.97
C VAL A 44 -6.03 0.75 -8.35
N GLN A 45 -6.34 -0.02 -9.40
CA GLN A 45 -5.96 0.33 -10.77
C GLN A 45 -6.59 1.65 -11.24
N LYS A 46 -7.78 2.01 -10.76
CA LYS A 46 -8.41 3.28 -11.14
C LYS A 46 -7.79 4.50 -10.42
N LYS A 47 -7.39 4.35 -9.16
CA LYS A 47 -6.97 5.47 -8.30
C LYS A 47 -5.45 5.57 -8.11
N ASN A 48 -4.77 4.43 -8.13
CA ASN A 48 -3.39 4.28 -7.66
C ASN A 48 -2.51 3.47 -8.63
N TYR A 49 -2.93 3.30 -9.90
CA TYR A 49 -2.15 2.55 -10.90
C TYR A 49 -0.70 3.04 -11.02
N ASP A 50 -0.50 4.35 -11.05
CA ASP A 50 0.83 4.95 -11.17
C ASP A 50 1.74 4.57 -9.99
N ILE A 51 1.17 4.45 -8.79
CA ILE A 51 1.89 4.06 -7.57
C ILE A 51 2.27 2.58 -7.63
N VAL A 52 1.32 1.72 -8.01
CA VAL A 52 1.56 0.27 -8.17
C VAL A 52 2.67 0.06 -9.21
N ARG A 53 2.56 0.68 -10.38
CA ARG A 53 3.57 0.56 -11.44
C ARG A 53 4.96 1.06 -10.98
N PHE A 54 5.02 2.19 -10.29
CA PHE A 54 6.28 2.74 -9.77
C PHE A 54 6.97 1.80 -8.78
N VAL A 55 6.22 1.23 -7.83
CA VAL A 55 6.79 0.27 -6.86
C VAL A 55 7.29 -0.99 -7.58
N LYS A 56 6.61 -1.44 -8.64
CA LYS A 56 7.06 -2.57 -9.46
C LYS A 56 8.41 -2.35 -10.14
N GLU A 57 8.69 -1.12 -10.57
CA GLU A 57 9.93 -0.77 -11.25
C GLU A 57 11.11 -0.57 -10.27
N LEU A 58 10.82 -0.39 -8.98
CA LEU A 58 11.84 -0.22 -7.93
C LEU A 58 12.33 -1.53 -7.31
N VAL A 59 11.57 -2.63 -7.46
CA VAL A 59 11.86 -3.96 -6.88
C VAL A 59 12.38 -4.88 -7.97
#